data_AF-A0AAC9NGF2-F1
#
_entry.id   AF-A0AAC9NGF2-F1
#
_cell.length_a   1.000
_cell.length_b   1.000
_cell.length_c   1.000
_cell.angle_alpha   90.00
_cell.angle_beta   90.00
_cell.angle_gamma   90.00
#
_symmetry.space_group_name_H-M   'P 1'
#
loop_
_entity.id
_entity.type
_entity.pdbx_description
1 polymer ?
#
loop_
_entity_poly.entity_id
_entity_poly.type
_entity_poly.pdbx_seq_one_letter_code
_entity_poly.pdbx_strand_id
1 'polypeptide(L)'
;MAYLRILWLYYDKDGIVEHDVEQIAFEVGSDPKTVELIIKTYFQIEGNFIKQSRCDKEIAGYLKKSTGGKEGANKRWNNKDSDSLPNGLPNADAMPTQCDPNANQEPITNNHKPIKNKNITTPDGVDVVVFNDFVALRKSKKSPVTETVIKTFEKEAQKAGLSLQDVMELCIKRGWVGFEANWVDPKPESRNRHDRQMKTLAGLTGGIHGNSSDANFIPINESIDMENSNANLLG
;
A
#
# COMPACT_ATOMS: atom_id res chain seq x y z
N MET A 1 -51.17 7.43 -15.73
CA MET A 1 -49.72 7.79 -15.71
C MET A 1 -49.55 9.28 -15.39
N ALA A 2 -50.11 9.79 -14.28
CA ALA A 2 -50.05 11.23 -13.96
C ALA A 2 -48.69 11.66 -13.40
N TYR A 3 -48.05 10.83 -12.57
CA TYR A 3 -46.75 11.13 -11.96
C TYR A 3 -45.63 11.42 -12.96
N LEU A 4 -45.46 10.55 -13.96
CA LEU A 4 -44.45 10.72 -15.01
C LEU A 4 -44.64 12.00 -15.83
N ARG A 5 -45.90 12.37 -16.09
CA ARG A 5 -46.22 13.60 -16.80
C ARG A 5 -45.91 14.84 -15.97
N ILE A 6 -46.18 14.81 -14.65
CA ILE A 6 -45.75 15.89 -13.74
C ILE A 6 -44.23 16.00 -13.70
N LEU A 7 -43.51 14.87 -13.69
CA LEU A 7 -42.04 14.89 -13.80
C LEU A 7 -41.57 15.50 -15.12
N TRP A 8 -42.15 15.12 -16.26
CA TRP A 8 -41.78 15.72 -17.55
C TRP A 8 -42.05 17.22 -17.58
N LEU A 9 -43.20 17.65 -17.06
CA LEU A 9 -43.51 19.07 -16.90
C LEU A 9 -42.48 19.78 -16.02
N TYR A 10 -42.03 19.14 -14.94
CA TYR A 10 -41.00 19.65 -14.06
C TYR A 10 -39.66 19.87 -14.77
N TYR A 11 -39.22 18.92 -15.60
CA TYR A 11 -38.00 19.08 -16.39
C TYR A 11 -38.15 20.09 -17.54
N ASP A 12 -39.34 20.20 -18.14
CA ASP A 12 -39.61 21.18 -19.20
C ASP A 12 -39.57 22.63 -18.68
N LYS A 13 -40.04 22.83 -17.44
CA LYS A 13 -40.02 24.13 -16.75
C LYS A 13 -38.76 24.35 -15.88
N ASP A 14 -37.70 23.55 -16.06
CA ASP A 14 -36.44 23.62 -15.28
C ASP A 14 -36.63 23.66 -13.74
N GLY A 15 -37.65 22.97 -13.24
CA GLY A 15 -38.01 22.90 -11.81
C GLY A 15 -38.81 24.08 -11.27
N ILE A 16 -39.26 25.00 -12.14
CA ILE A 16 -40.10 26.14 -11.77
C ILE A 16 -41.56 25.79 -12.09
N VAL A 17 -42.20 25.05 -11.21
CA VAL A 17 -43.61 24.66 -11.34
C VAL A 17 -44.41 25.21 -10.18
N GLU A 18 -45.36 26.09 -10.48
CA GLU A 18 -46.27 26.66 -9.49
C GLU A 18 -47.22 25.60 -8.92
N HIS A 19 -47.57 25.70 -7.64
CA HIS A 19 -48.47 24.78 -6.95
C HIS A 19 -49.94 25.05 -7.26
N ASP A 20 -50.29 25.16 -8.54
CA ASP A 20 -51.67 25.21 -9.01
C ASP A 20 -52.13 23.82 -9.44
N VAL A 21 -52.91 23.16 -8.58
CA VAL A 21 -53.38 21.79 -8.81
C VAL A 21 -54.29 21.71 -10.03
N GLU A 22 -55.11 22.73 -10.29
CA GLU A 22 -56.06 22.72 -11.42
C GLU A 22 -55.31 22.89 -12.73
N GLN A 23 -54.36 23.82 -12.79
CA GLN A 23 -53.55 24.05 -13.98
C GLN A 23 -52.65 22.85 -14.29
N ILE A 24 -51.98 22.27 -13.28
CA ILE A 24 -51.16 21.06 -13.47
C ILE A 24 -52.04 19.89 -13.94
N ALA A 25 -53.23 19.71 -13.37
CA ALA A 25 -54.15 18.66 -13.78
C ALA A 25 -54.61 18.82 -15.23
N PHE A 26 -54.85 20.05 -15.68
CA PHE A 26 -55.18 20.36 -17.06
C PHE A 26 -53.99 20.07 -18.00
N GLU A 27 -52.78 20.54 -17.69
CA GLU A 27 -51.57 20.30 -18.49
C GLU A 27 -51.22 18.80 -18.59
N VAL A 28 -51.35 18.08 -17.48
CA VAL A 28 -51.04 16.65 -17.39
C VAL A 28 -52.17 15.78 -17.96
N GLY A 29 -53.37 16.33 -18.13
CA GLY A 29 -54.57 15.60 -18.55
C GLY A 29 -54.95 14.50 -17.56
N SER A 30 -55.07 14.85 -16.28
CA SER A 30 -55.44 13.94 -15.18
C SER A 30 -56.41 14.64 -14.21
N ASP A 31 -57.09 13.87 -13.36
CA ASP A 31 -57.97 14.44 -12.34
C ASP A 31 -57.20 15.28 -11.30
N PRO A 32 -57.73 16.45 -10.89
CA PRO A 32 -57.10 17.31 -9.88
C PRO A 32 -56.79 16.60 -8.56
N LYS A 33 -57.72 15.75 -8.10
CA LYS A 33 -57.54 14.95 -6.87
C LYS A 33 -56.35 13.99 -6.96
N THR A 34 -56.12 13.42 -8.14
CA THR A 34 -54.98 12.52 -8.36
C THR A 34 -53.67 13.30 -8.37
N VAL A 35 -53.64 14.48 -8.98
CA VAL A 35 -52.47 15.37 -8.98
C VAL A 35 -52.15 15.85 -7.56
N GLU A 36 -53.16 16.26 -6.80
CA GLU A 36 -53.00 16.67 -5.40
C GLU A 36 -52.37 15.56 -4.55
N LEU A 37 -52.88 14.33 -4.67
CA LEU A 37 -52.33 13.17 -3.97
C LEU A 37 -50.87 12.91 -4.35
N ILE A 38 -50.54 13.02 -5.64
CA ILE A 38 -49.18 12.80 -6.15
C ILE A 38 -48.23 13.89 -5.63
N ILE A 39 -48.61 15.15 -5.72
CA ILE A 39 -47.80 16.28 -5.22
C ILE A 39 -47.54 16.09 -3.73
N LYS A 40 -48.58 15.80 -2.94
CA LYS A 40 -48.46 15.54 -1.50
C LYS A 40 -47.56 14.35 -1.15
N THR A 41 -47.49 13.35 -2.03
CA THR A 41 -46.72 12.11 -1.78
C THR A 41 -45.26 12.24 -2.20
N TYR A 42 -44.96 12.91 -3.32
CA TYR A 42 -43.63 12.86 -3.95
C TYR A 42 -42.91 14.21 -4.05
N PHE A 43 -43.61 15.32 -3.85
CA PHE A 43 -43.07 16.67 -3.98
C PHE A 43 -43.15 17.41 -2.65
N GLN A 44 -42.28 18.41 -2.48
CA GLN A 44 -42.30 19.34 -1.36
C GLN A 44 -42.83 20.67 -1.87
N ILE A 45 -43.71 21.31 -1.10
CA ILE A 45 -44.22 22.63 -1.45
C ILE A 45 -43.34 23.67 -0.76
N GLU A 46 -42.65 24.49 -1.53
CA GLU A 46 -41.82 25.60 -1.04
C GLU A 46 -42.44 26.91 -1.51
N GLY A 47 -43.21 27.55 -0.62
CA GLY A 47 -43.97 28.75 -0.95
C GLY A 47 -45.05 28.45 -2.00
N ASN A 48 -44.91 29.04 -3.19
CA ASN A 48 -45.83 28.85 -4.32
C ASN A 48 -45.36 27.79 -5.33
N PHE A 49 -44.23 27.11 -5.09
CA PHE A 49 -43.65 26.18 -6.06
C PHE A 49 -43.58 24.77 -5.49
N ILE A 50 -43.75 23.77 -6.37
CA ILE A 50 -43.43 22.37 -6.04
C ILE A 50 -41.94 22.14 -6.28
N LYS A 51 -41.29 21.35 -5.42
CA LYS A 51 -39.89 20.96 -5.53
C LYS A 51 -39.67 19.49 -5.30
N GLN A 52 -38.62 18.97 -5.93
CA GLN A 52 -38.21 17.58 -5.81
C GLN A 52 -36.68 17.48 -5.76
N SER A 53 -36.16 17.05 -4.61
CA SER A 53 -34.72 17.09 -4.29
C SER A 53 -33.80 16.38 -5.30
N ARG A 54 -34.23 15.23 -5.84
CA ARG A 54 -33.46 14.49 -6.84
C ARG A 54 -33.49 15.19 -8.20
N CYS A 55 -34.65 15.66 -8.65
CA CYS A 55 -34.79 16.40 -9.90
C CYS A 55 -33.96 17.69 -9.86
N ASP A 56 -34.00 18.41 -8.75
CA ASP A 56 -33.19 19.62 -8.54
C ASP A 56 -31.69 19.33 -8.62
N LYS A 57 -31.24 18.20 -8.06
CA LYS A 57 -29.84 17.77 -8.14
C LYS A 57 -29.42 17.48 -9.59
N GLU A 58 -30.29 16.85 -10.38
CA GLU A 58 -30.04 16.56 -11.79
C GLU A 58 -30.01 17.85 -12.61
N ILE A 59 -30.99 18.74 -12.46
CA ILE A 59 -31.06 20.05 -13.13
C ILE A 59 -29.83 20.89 -12.79
N ALA A 60 -29.41 20.94 -11.52
CA ALA A 60 -28.19 21.64 -11.10
C ALA A 60 -26.93 21.07 -11.78
N GLY A 61 -26.86 19.75 -11.97
CA GLY A 61 -25.77 19.10 -12.71
C GLY A 61 -25.72 19.53 -14.18
N TYR A 62 -26.86 19.58 -14.86
CA TYR A 62 -26.96 20.04 -16.24
C TYR A 62 -26.62 21.53 -16.37
N LEU A 63 -27.16 22.37 -15.49
CA LEU A 63 -26.87 23.81 -15.46
C LEU A 63 -25.37 24.05 -15.27
N LYS A 64 -24.71 23.35 -14.34
CA LYS A 64 -23.26 23.47 -14.12
C LYS A 64 -22.45 23.17 -15.39
N LYS A 65 -22.85 22.17 -16.17
CA LYS A 65 -22.17 21.81 -17.43
C LYS A 65 -22.42 22.88 -18.51
N SER A 66 -23.66 23.34 -18.62
CA SER A 66 -24.05 24.39 -19.57
C SER A 66 -23.35 25.73 -19.27
N THR A 67 -23.37 26.18 -18.02
CA THR A 67 -22.72 27.42 -17.59
C THR A 67 -21.21 27.34 -17.75
N GLY A 68 -20.58 26.23 -17.33
CA GLY A 68 -19.14 26.01 -17.51
C GLY A 68 -18.72 26.04 -18.98
N GLY A 69 -19.51 25.43 -19.88
CA GLY A 69 -19.29 25.48 -21.32
C GLY A 69 -19.43 26.90 -21.88
N LYS A 70 -20.48 27.63 -21.48
CA LYS A 70 -20.70 29.03 -21.87
C LYS A 70 -19.57 29.94 -21.40
N GLU A 71 -19.12 29.79 -20.16
CA GLU A 71 -17.99 30.56 -19.62
C GLU A 71 -16.69 30.25 -20.36
N GLY A 72 -16.43 28.98 -20.67
CA GLY A 72 -15.29 28.56 -21.47
C GLY A 72 -15.30 29.19 -22.87
N ALA A 73 -16.45 29.17 -23.55
CA ALA A 73 -16.63 29.82 -24.85
C ALA A 73 -16.45 31.34 -24.77
N ASN A 74 -17.05 31.98 -23.77
CA ASN A 74 -16.89 33.42 -23.54
C ASN A 74 -15.43 33.80 -23.29
N LYS A 75 -14.65 33.00 -22.55
CA LYS A 75 -13.21 33.23 -22.37
C LYS A 75 -12.46 33.15 -23.70
N ARG A 76 -12.82 32.21 -24.59
CA ARG A 76 -12.20 32.08 -25.92
C ARG A 76 -12.55 33.25 -26.83
N TRP A 77 -13.81 33.68 -26.86
CA TRP A 77 -14.27 34.74 -27.77
C TRP A 77 -13.96 36.15 -27.26
N ASN A 78 -13.87 36.37 -25.94
CA ASN A 78 -13.60 37.69 -25.38
C ASN A 78 -12.12 37.94 -25.02
N ASN A 79 -11.24 36.93 -25.12
CA ASN A 79 -9.81 37.15 -24.92
C ASN A 79 -9.23 37.94 -26.11
N LYS A 80 -8.81 39.18 -25.85
CA LYS A 80 -8.12 40.04 -26.82
C LYS A 80 -6.61 39.78 -26.92
N ASP A 81 -6.05 38.98 -26.00
CA ASP A 81 -4.59 38.88 -25.77
C ASP A 81 -3.94 37.58 -26.28
N SER A 82 -4.63 36.74 -27.05
CA SER A 82 -4.00 35.56 -27.65
C SER A 82 -3.79 35.77 -29.14
N ASP A 83 -2.55 36.10 -29.54
CA ASP A 83 -1.89 35.84 -30.84
C ASP A 83 -2.85 35.59 -32.02
N SER A 84 -3.81 36.50 -32.18
CA SER A 84 -4.92 36.34 -33.10
C SER A 84 -4.38 36.64 -34.48
N LEU A 85 -4.90 35.93 -35.50
CA LEU A 85 -4.58 36.21 -36.90
C LEU A 85 -4.51 37.72 -37.19
N PRO A 86 -3.72 38.18 -38.18
CA PRO A 86 -3.30 39.59 -38.36
C PRO A 86 -4.37 40.69 -38.36
N ASN A 87 -5.66 40.35 -38.31
CA ASN A 87 -6.79 41.27 -38.40
C ASN A 87 -7.76 41.24 -37.20
N GLY A 88 -7.41 40.62 -36.06
CA GLY A 88 -8.26 40.66 -34.86
C GLY A 88 -9.61 39.93 -35.00
N LEU A 89 -9.70 39.00 -35.97
CA LEU A 89 -10.86 38.14 -36.17
C LEU A 89 -10.84 36.99 -35.15
N PRO A 90 -11.98 36.67 -34.50
CA PRO A 90 -12.07 35.51 -33.63
C PRO A 90 -11.70 34.24 -34.42
N ASN A 91 -10.74 33.48 -33.91
CA ASN A 91 -10.34 32.23 -34.56
C ASN A 91 -11.48 31.20 -34.44
N ALA A 92 -12.19 30.94 -35.54
CA ALA A 92 -13.28 29.95 -35.62
C ALA A 92 -12.79 28.52 -35.32
N ASP A 93 -11.50 28.25 -35.50
CA ASP A 93 -10.85 26.96 -35.25
C ASP A 93 -10.27 26.85 -33.82
N ALA A 94 -10.56 27.78 -32.91
CA ALA A 94 -10.12 27.74 -31.52
C ALA A 94 -10.89 26.73 -30.66
N MET A 95 -11.34 25.62 -31.23
CA MET A 95 -11.89 24.49 -30.48
C MET A 95 -10.73 23.71 -29.83
N PRO A 96 -10.82 23.33 -28.55
CA PRO A 96 -9.79 22.50 -27.94
C PRO A 96 -9.76 21.13 -28.63
N THR A 97 -8.56 20.58 -28.84
CA THR A 97 -8.35 19.25 -29.45
C THR A 97 -8.90 18.11 -28.58
N GLN A 98 -9.22 18.38 -27.31
CA GLN A 98 -9.78 17.41 -26.37
C GLN A 98 -11.04 17.97 -25.69
N CYS A 99 -11.98 17.06 -25.42
CA CYS A 99 -13.17 17.35 -24.63
C CYS A 99 -12.79 17.74 -23.19
N ASP A 100 -13.62 18.57 -22.57
CA ASP A 100 -13.34 19.34 -21.35
C ASP A 100 -12.63 18.59 -20.20
N PRO A 101 -11.66 19.23 -19.51
CA PRO A 101 -11.09 18.70 -18.26
C PRO A 101 -12.04 18.84 -17.06
N ASN A 102 -13.26 19.37 -17.25
CA ASN A 102 -14.31 19.47 -16.23
C ASN A 102 -15.08 18.15 -16.03
N ALA A 103 -14.66 17.06 -16.69
CA ALA A 103 -15.07 15.74 -16.29
C ALA A 103 -14.46 15.44 -14.92
N ASN A 104 -15.20 15.73 -13.85
CA ASN A 104 -14.92 15.20 -12.52
C ASN A 104 -15.06 13.68 -12.58
N GLN A 105 -14.02 12.99 -13.03
CA GLN A 105 -13.87 11.57 -12.79
C GLN A 105 -13.56 11.43 -11.30
N GLU A 106 -14.60 11.28 -10.48
CA GLU A 106 -14.41 10.76 -9.14
C GLU A 106 -13.95 9.30 -9.30
N PRO A 107 -12.72 8.95 -8.92
CA PRO A 107 -12.30 7.56 -8.98
C PRO A 107 -13.24 6.76 -8.07
N ILE A 108 -13.98 5.81 -8.66
CA ILE A 108 -14.96 4.93 -7.99
C ILE A 108 -14.31 4.08 -6.88
N THR A 109 -12.97 4.08 -6.76
CA THR A 109 -12.25 3.29 -5.78
C THR A 109 -11.74 4.16 -4.62
N ASN A 110 -12.18 3.87 -3.40
CA ASN A 110 -11.66 4.44 -2.15
C ASN A 110 -10.25 3.89 -1.79
N ASN A 111 -9.57 3.23 -2.72
CA ASN A 111 -8.29 2.56 -2.49
C ASN A 111 -7.09 3.52 -2.50
N HIS A 112 -7.30 4.81 -2.80
CA HIS A 112 -6.24 5.81 -2.83
C HIS A 112 -6.16 6.68 -1.56
N LYS A 113 -6.87 6.34 -0.47
CA LYS A 113 -6.51 6.97 0.81
C LYS A 113 -5.06 6.55 1.12
N PRO A 114 -4.10 7.49 1.23
CA PRO A 114 -2.78 7.12 1.67
C PRO A 114 -2.94 6.47 3.02
N ILE A 115 -2.54 5.20 3.13
CA ILE A 115 -2.38 4.56 4.43
C ILE A 115 -1.34 5.44 5.13
N LYS A 116 -1.79 6.28 6.06
CA LYS A 116 -0.90 7.08 6.89
C LYS A 116 -0.06 6.07 7.65
N ASN A 117 1.17 5.85 7.20
CA ASN A 117 2.11 4.97 7.85
C ASN A 117 2.18 5.43 9.30
N LYS A 118 1.66 4.63 10.23
CA LYS A 118 1.93 4.84 11.66
C LYS A 118 3.44 4.89 11.79
N ASN A 119 3.99 5.95 12.39
CA ASN A 119 5.42 6.05 12.63
C ASN A 119 5.86 4.79 13.38
N ILE A 120 6.64 3.95 12.72
CA ILE A 120 7.17 2.73 13.31
C ILE A 120 8.41 3.18 14.05
N THR A 121 8.33 3.26 15.37
CA THR A 121 9.48 3.54 16.23
C THR A 121 10.50 2.42 16.05
N THR A 122 11.78 2.77 15.90
CA THR A 122 12.88 1.81 15.82
C THR A 122 12.81 0.87 17.03
N PRO A 123 12.81 -0.47 16.84
CA PRO A 123 12.82 -1.41 17.95
C PRO A 123 14.13 -1.31 18.73
N ASP A 124 14.05 -1.59 20.03
CA ASP A 124 15.21 -1.54 20.94
C ASP A 124 16.26 -2.58 20.53
N GLY A 125 17.54 -2.15 20.44
CA GLY A 125 18.66 -3.02 20.05
C GLY A 125 18.92 -3.19 18.54
N VAL A 126 18.35 -2.35 17.67
CA VAL A 126 18.68 -2.31 16.22
C VAL A 126 19.18 -0.92 15.84
N ASP A 127 20.28 -0.88 15.08
CA ASP A 127 20.77 0.37 14.51
C ASP A 127 19.76 1.02 13.55
N VAL A 128 19.63 2.34 13.64
CA VAL A 128 18.65 3.13 12.88
C VAL A 128 18.88 3.01 11.37
N VAL A 129 20.15 2.87 10.95
CA VAL A 129 20.51 2.70 9.54
C VAL A 129 19.98 1.37 9.00
N VAL A 130 20.26 0.27 9.69
CA VAL A 130 19.80 -1.07 9.31
C VAL A 130 18.27 -1.14 9.25
N PHE A 131 17.59 -0.49 10.20
CA PHE A 131 16.13 -0.45 10.22
C PHE A 131 15.56 0.34 9.03
N ASN A 132 16.15 1.47 8.66
CA ASN A 132 15.72 2.25 7.50
C ASN A 132 15.90 1.50 6.18
N ASP A 133 17.03 0.79 6.02
CA ASP A 133 17.30 -0.02 4.84
C ASP A 133 16.32 -1.20 4.73
N PHE A 134 15.98 -1.82 5.85
CA PHE A 134 14.94 -2.86 5.90
C PHE A 134 13.56 -2.32 5.52
N VAL A 135 13.18 -1.13 6.00
CA VAL A 135 11.95 -0.44 5.61
C VAL A 135 11.94 -0.13 4.10
N ALA A 136 13.08 0.29 3.53
CA ALA A 136 13.22 0.56 2.10
C ALA A 136 13.04 -0.71 1.25
N LEU A 137 13.68 -1.83 1.65
CA LEU A 137 13.52 -3.13 1.00
C LEU A 137 12.04 -3.56 0.98
N ARG A 138 11.36 -3.45 2.12
CA ARG A 138 9.96 -3.86 2.27
C ARG A 138 8.98 -2.96 1.53
N LYS A 139 9.25 -1.65 1.45
CA LYS A 139 8.51 -0.72 0.58
C LYS A 139 8.64 -1.10 -0.90
N SER A 140 9.85 -1.42 -1.36
CA SER A 140 10.10 -1.88 -2.74
C SER A 140 9.31 -3.16 -3.05
N LYS A 141 9.20 -4.08 -2.08
CA LYS A 141 8.42 -5.32 -2.19
C LYS A 141 6.94 -5.18 -1.81
N LYS A 142 6.41 -3.95 -1.67
CA LYS A 142 5.00 -3.66 -1.33
C LYS A 142 4.50 -4.37 -0.06
N SER A 143 5.39 -4.63 0.89
CA SER A 143 5.12 -5.39 2.12
C SER A 143 5.31 -4.48 3.34
N PRO A 144 4.26 -3.76 3.81
CA PRO A 144 4.42 -2.78 4.88
C PRO A 144 4.97 -3.41 6.16
N VAL A 145 5.82 -2.67 6.87
CA VAL A 145 6.31 -3.08 8.19
C VAL A 145 5.20 -2.76 9.20
N THR A 146 4.79 -3.76 9.97
CA THR A 146 3.81 -3.63 11.06
C THR A 146 4.43 -4.12 12.36
N GLU A 147 3.89 -3.71 13.52
CA GLU A 147 4.37 -4.18 14.83
C GLU A 147 4.36 -5.70 14.94
N THR A 148 3.38 -6.36 14.32
CA THR A 148 3.29 -7.83 14.27
C THR A 148 4.50 -8.45 13.57
N VAL A 149 4.98 -7.82 12.49
CA VAL A 149 6.16 -8.28 11.76
C VAL A 149 7.39 -8.20 12.67
N ILE A 150 7.60 -7.08 13.35
CA ILE A 150 8.75 -6.92 14.25
C ILE A 150 8.73 -7.99 15.35
N LYS A 151 7.57 -8.24 15.97
CA LYS A 151 7.41 -9.31 16.98
C LYS A 151 7.66 -10.71 16.42
N THR A 152 7.28 -10.98 15.16
CA THR A 152 7.58 -12.28 14.53
C THR A 152 9.08 -12.45 14.28
N PHE A 153 9.76 -11.40 13.84
CA PHE A 153 11.20 -11.41 13.63
C PHE A 153 11.97 -11.61 14.94
N GLU A 154 11.54 -10.98 16.04
CA GLU A 154 12.12 -11.23 17.38
C GLU A 154 12.00 -12.68 17.81
N LYS A 155 10.82 -13.30 17.63
CA LYS A 155 10.59 -14.71 17.99
C LYS A 155 11.43 -15.67 17.15
N GLU A 156 11.55 -15.42 15.86
CA GLU A 156 12.34 -16.25 14.95
C GLU A 156 13.85 -16.05 15.18
N ALA A 157 14.29 -14.83 15.50
CA ALA A 157 15.67 -14.55 15.90
C ALA A 157 16.06 -15.30 17.18
N GLN A 158 15.18 -15.30 18.19
CA GLN A 158 15.38 -16.06 19.43
C GLN A 158 15.53 -17.57 19.18
N LYS A 159 14.70 -18.14 18.29
CA LYS A 159 14.80 -19.57 17.93
C LYS A 159 16.11 -19.90 17.20
N ALA A 160 16.61 -18.97 16.39
CA ALA A 160 17.89 -19.12 15.67
C ALA A 160 19.12 -18.81 16.52
N GLY A 161 18.95 -18.26 17.74
CA GLY A 161 20.05 -17.77 18.56
C GLY A 161 20.78 -16.56 17.95
N LEU A 162 20.10 -15.78 17.11
CA LEU A 162 20.65 -14.60 16.43
C LEU A 162 20.07 -13.32 17.04
N SER A 163 20.82 -12.21 16.92
CA SER A 163 20.28 -10.91 17.27
C SER A 163 19.26 -10.44 16.23
N LEU A 164 18.32 -9.57 16.65
CA LEU A 164 17.34 -8.97 15.74
C LEU A 164 18.03 -8.20 14.60
N GLN A 165 19.16 -7.54 14.89
CA GLN A 165 19.97 -6.84 13.89
C GLN A 165 20.57 -7.81 12.86
N ASP A 166 21.16 -8.92 13.28
CA ASP A 166 21.76 -9.92 12.37
C ASP A 166 20.73 -10.47 11.38
N VAL A 167 19.51 -10.71 11.87
CA VAL A 167 18.40 -11.18 11.05
C VAL A 167 17.99 -10.12 10.03
N MET A 168 17.86 -8.85 10.42
CA MET A 168 17.51 -7.76 9.50
C MET A 168 18.60 -7.55 8.45
N GLU A 169 19.88 -7.58 8.83
CA GLU A 169 21.00 -7.52 7.87
C GLU A 169 20.99 -8.69 6.89
N LEU A 170 20.69 -9.90 7.36
CA LEU A 170 20.57 -11.07 6.50
C LEU A 170 19.42 -10.91 5.49
N CYS A 171 18.28 -10.38 5.95
CA CYS A 171 17.15 -10.08 5.09
C CYS A 171 17.49 -9.01 4.04
N ILE A 172 18.25 -7.98 4.40
CA ILE A 172 18.72 -6.95 3.45
C ILE A 172 19.66 -7.59 2.41
N LYS A 173 20.68 -8.34 2.87
CA LYS A 173 21.68 -8.98 1.99
C LYS A 173 21.05 -9.98 1.01
N ARG A 174 20.04 -10.74 1.45
CA ARG A 174 19.37 -11.76 0.63
C ARG A 174 18.10 -11.27 -0.07
N GLY A 175 17.66 -10.04 0.24
CA GLY A 175 16.40 -9.48 -0.28
C GLY A 175 15.15 -10.19 0.24
N TRP A 176 15.22 -10.81 1.42
CA TRP A 176 14.10 -11.54 2.03
C TRP A 176 13.13 -10.61 2.73
N VAL A 177 11.84 -10.87 2.55
CA VAL A 177 10.76 -10.10 3.19
C VAL A 177 10.38 -10.71 4.55
N GLY A 178 10.60 -12.00 4.75
CA GLY A 178 10.37 -12.73 6.00
C GLY A 178 11.63 -13.47 6.46
N PHE A 179 11.56 -14.08 7.64
CA PHE A 179 12.63 -14.89 8.22
C PHE A 179 12.02 -16.03 9.04
N GLU A 180 12.54 -17.24 8.88
CA GLU A 180 12.26 -18.40 9.73
C GLU A 180 13.58 -18.96 10.26
N ALA A 181 13.59 -19.40 11.52
CA ALA A 181 14.81 -19.90 12.16
C ALA A 181 15.41 -21.15 11.49
N ASN A 182 14.60 -21.96 10.84
CA ASN A 182 15.01 -23.16 10.10
C ASN A 182 15.81 -22.85 8.82
N TRP A 183 15.79 -21.61 8.31
CA TRP A 183 16.50 -21.21 7.09
C TRP A 183 17.99 -20.90 7.32
N VAL A 184 18.41 -20.82 8.58
CA VAL A 184 19.79 -20.58 8.96
C VAL A 184 20.23 -21.72 9.85
N ASP A 185 21.30 -22.40 9.43
CA ASP A 185 21.90 -23.41 10.28
C ASP A 185 22.35 -22.77 11.60
N PRO A 186 22.09 -23.42 12.75
CA PRO A 186 22.52 -22.89 14.03
C PRO A 186 24.04 -22.67 13.96
N LYS A 187 24.46 -21.44 14.30
CA LYS A 187 25.88 -21.11 14.40
C LYS A 187 26.51 -22.17 15.29
N PRO A 188 27.55 -22.91 14.83
CA PRO A 188 28.18 -23.87 15.71
C PRO A 188 28.70 -23.07 16.89
N GLU A 189 28.16 -23.34 18.09
CA GLU A 189 28.73 -22.81 19.32
C GLU A 189 30.23 -23.07 19.26
N SER A 190 31.04 -22.11 19.70
CA SER A 190 32.48 -22.31 19.81
C SER A 190 32.74 -23.38 20.86
N ARG A 191 32.63 -24.65 20.47
CA ARG A 191 32.91 -25.81 21.33
C ARG A 191 34.35 -25.68 21.75
N ASN A 192 34.56 -25.39 23.04
CA ASN A 192 35.87 -25.34 23.65
C ASN A 192 36.64 -26.62 23.31
N ARG A 193 37.92 -26.48 22.98
CA ARG A 193 38.78 -27.59 22.52
C ARG A 193 38.77 -28.77 23.52
N HIS A 194 38.54 -28.49 24.81
CA HIS A 194 38.36 -29.47 25.88
C HIS A 194 37.18 -30.43 25.68
N ASP A 195 36.03 -29.96 25.16
CA ASP A 195 34.87 -30.83 24.94
C ASP A 195 35.09 -31.85 23.82
N ARG A 196 35.97 -31.53 22.86
CA ARG A 196 36.32 -32.45 21.76
C ARG A 196 37.16 -33.63 22.26
N GLN A 197 38.08 -33.40 23.21
CA GLN A 197 38.95 -34.45 23.76
C GLN A 197 38.18 -35.47 24.61
N MET A 198 37.14 -35.05 25.35
CA MET A 198 36.34 -35.97 26.17
C MET A 198 35.46 -36.92 25.34
N LYS A 199 34.97 -36.47 24.16
CA LYS A 199 34.12 -37.30 23.29
C LYS A 199 34.91 -38.30 22.45
N THR A 200 36.18 -38.01 22.14
CA THR A 200 37.09 -38.94 21.44
C THR A 200 37.63 -40.03 22.36
N LEU A 201 37.80 -39.76 23.67
CA LEU A 201 38.23 -40.79 24.62
C LEU A 201 37.10 -41.82 24.88
N ALA A 202 35.87 -41.36 25.08
CA ALA A 202 34.72 -42.23 25.34
C ALA A 202 34.35 -43.14 24.13
N GLY A 203 34.70 -42.73 22.90
CA GLY A 203 34.46 -43.52 21.69
C GLY A 203 35.54 -44.57 21.37
N LEU A 204 36.75 -44.45 21.94
CA LEU A 204 37.85 -45.39 21.72
C LEU A 204 37.91 -46.52 22.75
N THR A 205 37.24 -46.38 23.91
CA THR A 205 37.26 -47.36 25.00
C THR A 205 35.98 -48.18 25.14
N GLY A 206 35.02 -48.04 24.22
CA GLY A 206 33.65 -48.54 24.39
C GLY A 206 33.18 -49.65 23.45
N GLY A 207 34.08 -50.36 22.76
CA GLY A 207 33.62 -51.20 21.64
C GLY A 207 34.49 -52.36 21.18
N ILE A 208 35.28 -53.02 22.02
CA ILE A 208 35.81 -54.37 21.70
C ILE A 208 35.80 -55.21 22.98
N HIS A 209 34.83 -56.12 23.10
CA HIS A 209 34.92 -57.24 24.03
C HIS A 209 35.84 -58.30 23.41
N GLY A 210 37.04 -58.43 23.96
CA GLY A 210 37.97 -59.51 23.67
C GLY A 210 39.05 -59.56 24.74
N ASN A 211 38.97 -60.55 25.64
CA ASN A 211 39.96 -60.84 26.67
C ASN A 211 41.37 -60.96 26.07
N SER A 212 42.33 -60.20 26.61
CA SER A 212 43.70 -60.66 26.79
C SER A 212 44.33 -59.83 27.91
N SER A 213 44.58 -60.49 29.04
CA SER A 213 45.56 -60.06 30.02
C SER A 213 46.94 -59.91 29.35
N ASP A 214 47.77 -59.05 29.93
CA ASP A 214 49.22 -58.91 29.68
C ASP A 214 49.68 -57.96 28.55
N ALA A 215 49.48 -56.65 28.76
CA ALA A 215 50.40 -55.65 28.20
C ALA A 215 50.48 -54.41 29.12
N ASN A 216 51.51 -54.38 29.98
CA ASN A 216 51.91 -53.15 30.67
C ASN A 216 52.58 -52.22 29.65
N PHE A 217 51.94 -51.08 29.34
CA PHE A 217 52.49 -50.08 28.44
C PHE A 217 53.30 -49.05 29.24
N ILE A 218 54.62 -49.02 29.02
CA ILE A 218 55.54 -48.03 29.59
C ILE A 218 55.65 -46.86 28.60
N PRO A 219 55.32 -45.62 28.99
CA PRO A 219 55.45 -44.47 28.10
C PRO A 219 56.93 -44.09 27.89
N ILE A 220 57.38 -44.05 26.63
CA ILE A 220 58.70 -43.56 26.25
C ILE A 220 58.62 -42.04 26.21
N ASN A 221 59.27 -41.38 27.16
CA ASN A 221 59.35 -39.93 27.24
C ASN A 221 60.82 -39.54 27.06
N GLU A 222 61.23 -39.16 25.85
CA GLU A 222 62.49 -38.41 25.71
C GLU A 222 62.49 -37.53 24.45
N SER A 223 62.59 -36.23 24.71
CA SER A 223 62.77 -35.15 23.75
C SER A 223 64.14 -35.30 23.08
N ILE A 224 64.18 -35.45 21.76
CA ILE A 224 65.43 -35.30 21.00
C ILE A 224 65.51 -33.84 20.56
N ASP A 225 66.25 -33.06 21.33
CA ASP A 225 66.69 -31.72 20.97
C ASP A 225 67.71 -31.83 19.82
N MET A 226 67.37 -31.26 18.65
CA MET A 226 68.35 -31.03 17.57
C MET A 226 68.73 -29.55 17.56
N GLU A 227 69.79 -29.20 18.28
CA GLU A 227 70.66 -28.07 17.92
C GLU A 227 72.14 -28.40 18.12
N ASN A 228 72.89 -28.17 17.04
CA ASN A 228 74.29 -27.74 16.95
C ASN A 228 75.46 -28.73 17.12
N SER A 229 76.07 -29.02 15.95
CA SER A 229 77.40 -28.53 15.53
C SER A 229 78.50 -29.57 15.30
N ASN A 230 79.34 -29.21 14.31
CA ASN A 230 80.68 -29.68 13.96
C ASN A 230 80.72 -30.89 13.01
N ALA A 231 81.58 -30.96 11.99
CA ALA A 231 82.54 -30.05 11.39
C ALA A 231 83.09 -30.76 10.14
N ASN A 232 83.53 -29.99 9.14
CA ASN A 232 84.70 -30.17 8.27
C ASN A 232 85.24 -31.55 7.81
N LEU A 233 85.83 -31.47 6.61
CA LEU A 233 86.83 -32.35 5.97
C LEU A 233 86.23 -33.59 5.28
N LEU A 234 86.61 -34.03 4.08
CA LEU A 234 87.60 -33.65 3.07
C LEU A 234 87.32 -34.57 1.87
N GLY A 235 87.72 -34.16 0.65
CA GLY A 235 87.92 -35.08 -0.48
C GLY A 235 87.31 -34.60 -1.78
#